data_AF-A0A520BKI4-F1
#
_entry.id   AF-A0A520BKI4-F1
#
_cell.length_a   1.000
_cell.length_b   1.000
_cell.length_c   1.000
_cell.angle_alpha   90.00
_cell.angle_beta   90.00
_cell.angle_gamma   90.00
#
_symmetry.space_group_name_H-M   'P 1'
#
loop_
_entity.id
_entity.type
_entity.pdbx_description
1 polymer ?
#
loop_
_entity_poly.entity_id
_entity_poly.type
_entity_poly.pdbx_seq_one_letter_code
_entity_poly.pdbx_strand_id
1 'polypeptide(L)'
;SGNRVKVKIVKNKVAPPFRIAEFDIMFGEGISKVGEIIDLGVDFGIVKKAGSWFSYGDTKLGQGRDAVKQLLLDNPELAEEIENKIRTEVTGEQLEEQ
;
A
#
# COMPACT_ATOMS: atom_id res chain seq x y z
N SER A 1 -18.37 3.10 5.68
CA SER A 1 -18.66 3.72 4.37
C SER A 1 -17.61 4.76 4.08
N GLY A 2 -16.96 4.70 2.93
CA GLY A 2 -15.89 5.62 2.55
C GLY A 2 -16.01 5.98 1.08
N ASN A 3 -15.35 7.06 0.68
CA ASN A 3 -15.28 7.50 -0.71
C ASN A 3 -13.92 7.12 -1.27
N ARG A 4 -13.91 6.47 -2.44
CA ARG A 4 -12.69 6.28 -3.22
C ARG A 4 -12.35 7.59 -3.93
N VAL A 5 -11.18 8.13 -3.66
CA VAL A 5 -10.72 9.43 -4.17
C VAL A 5 -9.52 9.22 -5.09
N LYS A 6 -9.50 9.98 -6.18
CA LYS A 6 -8.42 10.00 -7.16
C LYS A 6 -7.83 11.39 -7.23
N VAL A 7 -6.54 11.50 -6.96
CA VAL A 7 -5.80 12.77 -6.96
C VAL A 7 -4.79 12.76 -8.11
N LYS A 8 -4.80 13.81 -8.93
CA LYS A 8 -3.82 14.01 -10.00
C LYS A 8 -2.92 15.19 -9.67
N ILE A 9 -1.61 14.98 -9.69
CA ILE A 9 -0.62 16.02 -9.42
C ILE A 9 -0.46 16.87 -10.69
N VAL A 10 -1.21 17.95 -10.82
CA VAL A 10 -1.21 18.80 -12.02
C VAL A 10 0.04 19.65 -12.18
N LYS A 11 0.75 19.94 -11.09
CA LYS A 11 2.00 20.71 -11.09
C LYS A 11 2.93 20.19 -10.02
N ASN A 12 4.12 19.76 -10.41
CA ASN A 12 5.18 19.34 -9.51
C ASN A 12 6.50 19.99 -9.97
N LYS A 13 7.21 20.66 -9.06
CA LYS A 13 8.51 21.31 -9.34
C LYS A 13 9.71 20.54 -8.79
N VAL A 14 9.47 19.48 -8.01
CA VAL A 14 10.53 18.71 -7.34
C VAL A 14 10.70 17.33 -7.96
N ALA A 15 9.62 16.75 -8.49
CA ALA A 15 9.63 15.46 -9.15
C ALA A 15 8.72 15.49 -10.40
N PRO A 16 8.61 14.38 -11.16
CA PRO A 16 7.78 14.33 -12.36
C PRO A 16 6.32 14.73 -12.08
N PRO A 17 5.72 15.65 -12.87
CA PRO A 17 4.32 16.01 -12.75
C PRO A 17 3.39 14.94 -13.33
N PHE A 18 2.08 15.12 -13.13
CA PHE A 18 0.98 14.31 -13.69
C PHE A 18 0.85 12.89 -13.18
N ARG A 19 1.57 12.52 -12.12
CA ARG A 19 1.32 11.29 -11.36
C ARG A 19 -0.09 11.29 -10.75
N ILE A 20 -0.65 10.10 -10.59
CA ILE A 20 -1.99 9.85 -10.05
C ILE A 20 -1.83 9.02 -8.78
N ALA A 21 -2.57 9.38 -7.75
CA ALA A 21 -2.73 8.57 -6.53
C ALA A 21 -4.23 8.26 -6.34
N GLU A 22 -4.54 7.02 -5.96
CA GLU A 22 -5.89 6.57 -5.64
C GLU A 22 -5.90 6.02 -4.22
N PHE A 23 -6.80 6.51 -3.38
CA PHE A 23 -6.92 6.08 -1.99
C PHE A 23 -8.35 6.25 -1.48
N ASP A 24 -8.67 5.52 -0.43
CA ASP A 24 -9.98 5.59 0.22
C ASP A 24 -9.96 6.60 1.38
N ILE A 25 -10.97 7.48 1.41
CA ILE A 25 -11.23 8.36 2.56
C ILE A 25 -12.43 7.80 3.33
N MET A 26 -12.17 7.37 4.56
CA MET A 26 -13.18 6.87 5.48
C MET A 26 -13.75 8.03 6.31
N PHE A 27 -15.08 8.14 6.41
CA PHE A 27 -15.71 9.16 7.24
C PHE A 27 -15.37 8.93 8.71
N GLY A 28 -14.78 9.93 9.38
CA GLY A 28 -14.40 9.87 10.80
C GLY A 28 -12.96 9.41 11.06
N GLU A 29 -12.36 8.64 10.16
CA GLU A 29 -10.96 8.16 10.30
C GLU A 29 -9.99 8.88 9.35
N GLY A 30 -10.49 9.46 8.25
CA GLY A 30 -9.66 10.15 7.25
C GLY A 30 -9.09 9.21 6.19
N ILE A 31 -7.86 9.48 5.75
CA ILE A 31 -7.20 8.73 4.67
C ILE A 31 -6.80 7.35 5.18
N SER A 32 -7.23 6.29 4.49
CA SER A 32 -6.95 4.93 4.89
C SER A 32 -5.56 4.46 4.42
N LYS A 33 -4.52 4.89 5.13
CA LYS A 33 -3.11 4.53 4.84
C LYS A 33 -2.91 3.01 4.73
N VAL A 34 -3.49 2.25 5.66
CA VAL A 34 -3.35 0.78 5.69
C VAL A 34 -3.96 0.11 4.45
N GLY A 35 -5.07 0.65 3.94
CA GLY A 35 -5.66 0.14 2.69
C GLY A 35 -4.74 0.35 1.50
N GLU A 36 -4.07 1.50 1.44
CA GLU A 36 -3.11 1.84 0.39
C GLU A 36 -1.85 0.97 0.45
N ILE A 37 -1.36 0.67 1.65
CA ILE A 37 -0.22 -0.26 1.84
C ILE A 37 -0.54 -1.64 1.27
N ILE A 38 -1.75 -2.17 1.47
CA ILE A 38 -2.14 -3.48 0.93
C ILE A 38 -2.20 -3.43 -0.59
N ASP A 39 -2.81 -2.39 -1.16
CA ASP A 39 -2.96 -2.27 -2.61
C ASP A 39 -1.62 -2.12 -3.32
N LEU A 40 -0.79 -1.18 -2.86
CA LEU A 40 0.56 -0.99 -3.39
C LEU A 40 1.41 -2.24 -3.15
N GLY A 41 1.28 -2.89 -1.99
CA GLY A 41 2.00 -4.13 -1.70
C GLY A 41 1.65 -5.26 -2.67
N VAL A 42 0.39 -5.37 -3.10
CA VAL A 42 -0.03 -6.34 -4.12
C VAL A 42 0.46 -5.92 -5.50
N ASP A 43 0.35 -4.65 -5.85
CA ASP A 43 0.76 -4.12 -7.16
C ASP A 43 2.28 -4.27 -7.39
N PHE A 44 3.09 -4.06 -6.34
CA PHE A 44 4.55 -4.27 -6.37
C PHE A 44 4.98 -5.73 -6.10
N GLY A 45 4.03 -6.65 -5.88
CA GLY A 45 4.32 -8.06 -5.65
C GLY A 45 4.97 -8.41 -4.31
N ILE A 46 5.04 -7.44 -3.39
CA ILE A 46 5.53 -7.60 -2.01
C ILE A 46 4.54 -8.46 -1.20
N VAL A 47 3.23 -8.23 -1.40
CA VAL A 47 2.13 -9.02 -0.86
C VAL A 47 1.57 -9.90 -1.96
N LYS A 48 1.60 -11.22 -1.76
CA LYS A 48 1.05 -12.18 -2.71
C LYS A 48 -0.44 -12.37 -2.44
N LYS A 49 -1.25 -12.26 -3.49
CA LYS A 49 -2.69 -12.53 -3.47
C LYS A 49 -3.00 -13.83 -4.19
N ALA A 50 -3.47 -14.83 -3.45
CA ALA A 50 -3.94 -16.11 -3.98
C ALA A 50 -5.48 -16.18 -3.87
N GLY A 51 -6.16 -15.70 -4.91
CA GLY A 51 -7.63 -15.58 -4.91
C GLY A 51 -8.11 -14.57 -3.86
N SER A 52 -8.78 -15.07 -2.81
CA SER A 52 -9.23 -14.25 -1.68
C SER A 52 -8.21 -14.19 -0.53
N TRP A 53 -7.10 -14.91 -0.61
CA TRP A 53 -6.08 -14.96 0.44
C TRP A 53 -4.92 -14.02 0.16
N PHE A 54 -4.38 -13.42 1.22
CA PHE A 54 -3.20 -12.57 1.18
C PHE A 54 -2.09 -13.19 2.02
N SER A 55 -0.88 -13.14 1.50
CA SER A 55 0.33 -13.64 2.16
C SER A 55 1.49 -12.67 1.94
N TYR A 56 2.35 -12.57 2.95
CA TYR A 56 3.56 -11.78 2.91
C TYR A 56 4.75 -12.71 3.17
N GLY A 57 5.65 -12.83 2.20
CA GLY A 57 6.67 -13.88 2.20
C GLY A 57 6.02 -15.27 2.32
N ASP A 58 6.36 -15.98 3.38
CA ASP A 58 5.80 -17.30 3.73
C ASP A 58 4.65 -17.21 4.76
N THR A 59 4.37 -16.02 5.28
CA THR A 59 3.35 -15.80 6.31
C THR A 59 2.00 -15.51 5.68
N LYS A 60 0.94 -16.19 6.15
CA LYS A 60 -0.45 -15.89 5.75
C LYS A 60 -0.96 -14.71 6.56
N LEU A 61 -1.38 -13.65 5.87
CA LEU A 61 -1.94 -12.44 6.51
C LEU A 61 -3.43 -12.61 6.81
N GLY A 62 -4.18 -13.21 5.88
CA GLY A 62 -5.61 -13.44 6.10
C GLY A 62 -6.41 -13.60 4.82
N GLN A 63 -7.72 -13.81 4.99
CA GLN A 63 -8.68 -13.90 3.91
C GLN A 63 -9.43 -12.58 3.77
N GLY A 64 -9.36 -11.99 2.57
CA GLY A 64 -10.02 -10.73 2.26
C GLY A 64 -9.23 -9.51 2.73
N ARG A 65 -9.54 -8.37 2.11
CA ARG A 65 -8.84 -7.11 2.36
C ARG A 65 -9.07 -6.59 3.78
N ASP A 66 -10.29 -6.72 4.30
CA ASP A 66 -10.65 -6.19 5.61
C ASP A 66 -9.92 -6.90 6.75
N ALA A 67 -9.74 -8.22 6.66
CA ALA A 67 -8.99 -8.99 7.66
C ALA A 67 -7.52 -8.57 7.70
N VAL A 68 -6.89 -8.40 6.54
CA VAL A 68 -5.51 -7.93 6.45
C VAL A 68 -5.38 -6.49 6.95
N LYS A 69 -6.37 -5.64 6.66
CA LYS A 69 -6.40 -4.27 7.16
C LYS A 69 -6.43 -4.23 8.69
N GLN A 70 -7.25 -5.06 9.34
CA GLN A 70 -7.26 -5.18 10.80
C GLN A 70 -5.93 -5.68 11.33
N LEU A 71 -5.36 -6.73 10.72
CA LEU A 71 -4.05 -7.25 11.12
C LEU A 71 -2.93 -6.19 11.09
N LEU A 72 -2.90 -5.35 10.07
CA LEU A 72 -1.91 -4.29 9.93
C LEU A 72 -2.18 -3.08 10.84
N LEU A 73 -3.44 -2.85 11.23
CA LEU A 73 -3.78 -1.87 12.27
C LEU A 73 -3.33 -2.35 13.65
N ASP A 74 -3.50 -3.64 13.94
CA ASP A 74 -3.10 -4.26 15.21
C ASP A 74 -1.59 -4.42 15.32
N ASN A 75 -0.89 -4.60 14.19
CA ASN A 75 0.57 -4.77 14.13
C ASN A 75 1.23 -3.64 13.31
N PRO A 76 1.44 -2.46 13.91
CA PRO A 76 2.01 -1.31 13.21
C PRO A 76 3.44 -1.56 12.71
N GLU A 77 4.22 -2.40 13.40
CA GLU A 77 5.59 -2.77 12.99
C GLU A 77 5.58 -3.49 11.62
N LEU A 78 4.63 -4.41 11.41
CA LEU A 78 4.47 -5.11 10.14
C LEU A 78 4.01 -4.15 9.03
N ALA A 79 3.13 -3.20 9.35
CA ALA A 79 2.68 -2.20 8.39
C ALA A 79 3.83 -1.28 7.95
N GLU A 80 4.69 -0.86 8.89
CA GLU A 80 5.87 -0.04 8.60
C GLU A 80 6.91 -0.81 7.77
N GLU A 81 7.15 -2.09 8.08
CA GLU A 81 8.04 -2.94 7.29
C GLU A 81 7.58 -3.02 5.81
N ILE A 82 6.29 -3.30 5.58
CA ILE A 82 5.73 -3.41 4.23
C ILE A 82 5.77 -2.04 3.53
N GLU A 83 5.43 -0.95 4.24
CA GLU A 83 5.51 0.41 3.70
C GLU A 83 6.94 0.76 3.26
N ASN A 84 7.95 0.43 4.06
CA ASN A 84 9.34 0.70 3.73
C ASN A 84 9.76 -0.05 2.46
N LYS A 85 9.40 -1.33 2.33
CA LYS A 85 9.67 -2.09 1.10
C LYS A 85 8.98 -1.47 -0.12
N ILE A 86 7.74 -1.04 0.01
CA ILE A 86 7.01 -0.35 -1.07
C ILE A 86 7.74 0.96 -1.45
N ARG A 87 8.16 1.75 -0.47
CA ARG A 87 8.88 3.02 -0.71
C ARG A 87 10.20 2.80 -1.44
N THR A 88 10.95 1.76 -1.08
CA THR A 88 12.19 1.40 -1.77
C THR A 88 11.94 1.06 -3.24
N GLU A 89 10.94 0.23 -3.53
CA GLU A 89 10.56 -0.11 -4.92
C GLU A 89 10.11 1.14 -5.72
N VAL A 90 9.33 2.03 -5.11
CA VAL A 90 8.83 3.26 -5.78
C VAL A 90 9.94 4.28 -6.04
N THR A 91 10.90 4.40 -5.12
CA THR A 91 11.99 5.38 -5.23
C THR A 91 13.06 4.91 -6.22
N GLY A 92 13.05 3.63 -6.59
CA GLY A 92 13.99 3.07 -7.54
C GLY A 92 15.39 2.87 -6.95
N GLU A 93 15.51 2.78 -5.61
CA GLU A 93 16.73 2.32 -4.94
C GLU A 93 16.82 0.79 -5.05
N GLN A 94 16.76 0.27 -6.27
CA GLN A 94 17.34 -1.03 -6.55
C GLN A 94 18.84 -0.80 -6.53
N LEU A 95 19.47 -1.21 -5.42
CA LEU A 95 20.92 -1.30 -5.28
C LEU A 95 21.49 -1.86 -6.58
N GLU A 96 22.47 -1.13 -7.11
CA GLU A 96 23.36 -1.49 -8.21
C GLU A 96 24.15 -2.78 -7.88
N GLU A 97 23.46 -3.90 -7.78
CA GLU A 97 24.06 -5.24 -7.79
C GLU A 97 23.53 -6.00 -9.00
N GLN A 98 23.92 -5.53 -10.19
CA GLN A 98 24.31 -6.37 -11.33
C GLN A 98 25.52 -5.77 -12.03
#